data_AF-A0A527HE68-F1
#
_entry.id   AF-A0A527HE68-F1
#
_cell.length_a   1.000
_cell.length_b   1.000
_cell.length_c   1.000
_cell.angle_alpha   90.00
_cell.angle_beta   90.00
_cell.angle_gamma   90.00
#
_symmetry.space_group_name_H-M   'P 1'
#
loop_
_entity.id
_entity.type
_entity.pdbx_description
1 polymer ?
#
loop_
_entity_poly.entity_id
_entity_poly.type
_entity_poly.pdbx_seq_one_letter_code
_entity_poly.pdbx_strand_id
1 'polypeptide(L)'
;LLDQPEAQGLLALMLLHEARRATRVNASGDLVLLEDQDRTLWDRSLIAEADGLIGRAIASRRIGPYILQAAIASVHAEAAGTAETDWVQIVALYDVLGRVDPSPVVALNRAAGIGMRDGPQAGLAEIEAVMAQGGLDGYHLAHAARADMQRRLGLTEAARTSYRRAIGLTRQPAERRFIEGRLGQL
;
A
#
# COMPACT_ATOMS: atom_id res chain seq x y z
N LEU A 1 -21.65 -18.57 11.71
CA LEU A 1 -21.38 -17.13 11.49
C LEU A 1 -21.92 -16.77 10.11
N LEU A 2 -22.54 -15.60 9.99
CA LEU A 2 -23.27 -15.14 8.80
C LEU A 2 -22.42 -15.26 7.52
N ASP A 3 -22.99 -15.88 6.49
CA ASP A 3 -22.44 -16.00 5.13
C ASP A 3 -22.44 -14.64 4.41
N GLN A 4 -21.76 -13.66 5.00
CA GLN A 4 -21.58 -12.32 4.44
C GLN A 4 -20.19 -12.22 3.83
N PRO A 5 -20.08 -12.19 2.48
CA PRO A 5 -18.79 -12.16 1.79
C PRO A 5 -17.88 -11.01 2.23
N GLU A 6 -18.45 -9.84 2.52
CA GLU A 6 -17.66 -8.69 2.99
C GLU A 6 -17.10 -8.87 4.40
N ALA A 7 -17.81 -9.56 5.29
CA ALA A 7 -17.27 -9.90 6.61
C ALA A 7 -16.11 -10.90 6.49
N GLN A 8 -16.20 -11.85 5.54
CA GLN A 8 -15.10 -12.76 5.21
C GLN A 8 -13.92 -12.01 4.59
N GLY A 9 -14.17 -11.05 3.70
CA GLY A 9 -13.14 -10.19 3.12
C GLY A 9 -12.41 -9.36 4.18
N LEU A 10 -13.15 -8.76 5.12
CA LEU A 10 -12.55 -8.01 6.23
C LEU A 10 -11.71 -8.92 7.13
N LEU A 11 -12.21 -10.11 7.46
CA LEU A 11 -11.44 -11.09 8.23
C LEU A 11 -10.15 -11.49 7.48
N ALA A 12 -10.24 -11.79 6.19
CA ALA A 12 -9.07 -12.11 5.37
C ALA A 12 -8.04 -10.97 5.38
N LEU A 13 -8.48 -9.72 5.23
CA LEU A 13 -7.59 -8.54 5.31
C LEU A 13 -6.91 -8.43 6.68
N MET A 14 -7.64 -8.67 7.78
CA MET A 14 -7.10 -8.67 9.13
C MET A 14 -6.06 -9.77 9.32
N LEU A 15 -6.34 -11.00 8.84
CA LEU A 15 -5.41 -12.13 8.90
C LEU A 15 -4.11 -11.83 8.14
N LEU A 16 -4.20 -11.24 6.94
CA LEU A 16 -3.03 -10.83 6.14
C LEU A 16 -2.21 -9.73 6.82
N HIS A 17 -2.86 -8.83 7.57
CA HIS A 17 -2.15 -7.82 8.36
C HIS A 17 -1.47 -8.42 9.60
N GLU A 18 -2.09 -9.41 10.22
CA GLU A 18 -1.54 -10.14 11.37
C GLU A 18 -0.37 -11.03 10.95
N ALA A 19 -0.47 -11.71 9.80
CA ALA A 19 0.55 -12.62 9.29
C ALA A 19 1.95 -12.00 9.19
N ARG A 20 2.02 -10.70 8.94
CA ARG A 20 3.28 -9.94 8.84
C ARG A 20 3.56 -9.04 10.05
N ARG A 21 2.79 -9.14 11.13
CA ARG A 21 2.88 -8.23 12.29
C ARG A 21 4.30 -8.14 12.84
N ALA A 22 4.98 -9.29 12.95
CA ALA A 22 6.33 -9.39 13.50
C ALA A 22 7.40 -8.65 12.67
N THR A 23 7.15 -8.36 11.40
CA THR A 23 8.13 -7.73 10.51
C THR A 23 7.86 -6.25 10.23
N ARG A 24 6.73 -5.70 10.69
CA ARG A 24 6.32 -4.32 10.37
C ARG A 24 7.12 -3.24 11.10
N VAL A 25 7.76 -3.60 12.20
CA VAL A 25 8.59 -2.72 13.02
C VAL A 25 9.90 -3.42 13.38
N ASN A 26 11.00 -2.68 13.38
CA ASN A 26 12.28 -3.22 13.82
C ASN A 26 12.43 -3.15 15.36
N ALA A 27 13.54 -3.64 15.89
CA ALA A 27 13.83 -3.62 17.33
C ALA A 27 13.90 -2.21 17.94
N SER A 28 14.14 -1.18 17.14
CA SER A 28 14.12 0.23 17.53
C SER A 28 12.72 0.85 17.51
N GLY A 29 11.70 0.08 17.11
CA GLY A 29 10.32 0.56 16.97
C GLY A 29 10.08 1.43 15.73
N ASP A 30 10.98 1.37 14.75
CA ASP A 30 10.84 2.09 13.48
C ASP A 30 10.12 1.24 12.45
N LEU A 31 9.40 1.91 11.55
CA LEU A 31 8.64 1.26 10.48
C LEU A 31 9.59 0.58 9.49
N VAL A 32 9.23 -0.65 9.11
CA VAL A 32 9.88 -1.39 8.02
C VAL A 32 8.94 -1.38 6.82
N LEU A 33 9.41 -0.86 5.68
CA LEU A 33 8.61 -0.84 4.46
C LEU A 33 8.28 -2.25 4.02
N LEU A 34 7.14 -2.42 3.35
CA LEU A 34 6.73 -3.72 2.80
C LEU A 34 7.83 -4.35 1.91
N GLU A 35 8.61 -3.51 1.21
CA GLU A 35 9.72 -3.97 0.37
C GLU A 35 10.96 -4.48 1.14
N ASP A 36 11.10 -4.06 2.39
CA ASP A 36 12.22 -4.39 3.27
C ASP A 36 11.83 -5.44 4.34
N GLN A 37 10.56 -5.88 4.37
CA GLN A 37 10.09 -6.88 5.31
C GLN A 37 10.57 -8.28 4.90
N ASP A 38 11.13 -9.02 5.86
CA ASP A 38 11.49 -10.42 5.66
C ASP A 38 10.24 -11.30 5.55
N ARG A 39 9.85 -11.61 4.31
CA ARG A 39 8.65 -12.41 4.00
C ARG A 39 8.79 -13.88 4.42
N THR A 40 9.99 -14.34 4.78
CA THR A 40 10.19 -15.70 5.30
C THR A 40 9.66 -15.86 6.72
N LEU A 41 9.52 -14.73 7.45
CA LEU A 41 8.98 -14.67 8.81
C LEU A 41 7.45 -14.49 8.85
N TRP A 42 6.78 -14.43 7.70
CA TRP A 42 5.33 -14.24 7.64
C TRP A 42 4.59 -15.55 7.97
N ASP A 43 3.52 -15.44 8.74
CA ASP A 43 2.71 -16.60 9.13
C ASP A 43 1.96 -17.17 7.92
N ARG A 44 2.48 -18.27 7.39
CA ARG A 44 1.91 -18.96 6.22
C ARG A 44 0.55 -19.59 6.51
N SER A 45 0.24 -19.91 7.77
CA SER A 45 -1.06 -20.46 8.13
C SER A 45 -2.16 -19.41 8.05
N LEU A 46 -1.90 -18.20 8.56
CA LEU A 46 -2.84 -17.06 8.47
C LEU A 46 -3.05 -16.60 7.02
N ILE A 47 -1.98 -16.62 6.21
CA ILE A 47 -2.08 -16.32 4.77
C ILE A 47 -2.99 -17.33 4.07
N ALA A 48 -2.74 -18.64 4.26
CA ALA A 48 -3.54 -19.69 3.63
C ALA A 48 -5.03 -19.64 4.07
N GLU A 49 -5.30 -19.29 5.33
CA GLU A 49 -6.66 -19.08 5.81
C GLU A 49 -7.35 -17.89 5.12
N ALA A 50 -6.63 -16.77 4.99
CA ALA A 50 -7.12 -15.58 4.30
C ALA A 50 -7.43 -15.87 2.83
N ASP A 51 -6.54 -16.58 2.12
CA ASP A 51 -6.74 -16.94 0.71
C ASP A 51 -7.97 -17.84 0.53
N GLY A 52 -8.18 -18.78 1.47
CA GLY A 52 -9.39 -19.60 1.50
C GLY A 52 -10.68 -18.79 1.69
N LEU A 53 -10.65 -17.75 2.53
CA LEU A 53 -11.77 -16.81 2.72
C LEU A 53 -12.02 -15.98 1.46
N ILE A 54 -10.96 -15.45 0.85
CA ILE A 54 -11.03 -14.66 -0.40
C ILE A 54 -11.63 -15.51 -1.52
N GLY A 55 -11.16 -16.75 -1.71
CA GLY A 55 -11.65 -17.66 -2.74
C GLY A 55 -13.15 -17.95 -2.60
N ARG A 56 -13.63 -18.22 -1.38
CA ARG A 56 -15.07 -18.40 -1.11
C ARG A 56 -15.89 -17.14 -1.38
N ALA A 57 -15.37 -15.99 -0.96
CA ALA A 57 -16.06 -14.72 -1.13
C ALA A 57 -16.18 -14.33 -2.62
N ILE A 58 -15.12 -14.52 -3.41
CA ILE A 58 -15.13 -14.31 -4.87
C ILE A 58 -16.12 -15.26 -5.56
N ALA A 59 -16.15 -16.54 -5.16
CA ALA A 59 -17.09 -17.52 -5.72
C ALA A 59 -18.56 -17.14 -5.50
N SER A 60 -18.87 -16.37 -4.44
CA SER A 60 -20.21 -15.86 -4.17
C SER A 60 -20.69 -14.75 -5.12
N ARG A 61 -19.79 -14.22 -5.97
CA ARG A 61 -20.02 -13.10 -6.92
C ARG A 61 -20.51 -11.79 -6.29
N ARG A 62 -20.45 -11.67 -4.96
CA ARG A 62 -20.74 -10.43 -4.22
C ARG A 62 -19.41 -9.83 -3.75
N ILE A 63 -18.79 -9.06 -4.63
CA ILE A 63 -17.47 -8.45 -4.39
C ILE A 63 -17.68 -7.00 -3.94
N GLY A 64 -17.27 -6.70 -2.71
CA GLY A 64 -17.22 -5.35 -2.19
C GLY A 64 -15.80 -4.92 -1.81
N PRO A 65 -15.66 -3.75 -1.14
CA PRO A 65 -14.36 -3.13 -0.89
C PRO A 65 -13.41 -3.99 -0.05
N TYR A 66 -13.91 -4.72 0.95
CA TYR A 66 -13.03 -5.49 1.83
C TYR A 66 -12.47 -6.73 1.15
N ILE A 67 -13.25 -7.41 0.30
CA ILE A 67 -12.72 -8.52 -0.51
C ILE A 67 -11.63 -8.01 -1.45
N LEU A 68 -11.82 -6.86 -2.09
CA LEU A 68 -10.82 -6.29 -3.00
C LEU A 68 -9.54 -5.86 -2.27
N GLN A 69 -9.68 -5.23 -1.10
CA GLN A 69 -8.53 -4.88 -0.26
C GLN A 69 -7.79 -6.12 0.23
N ALA A 70 -8.51 -7.19 0.61
CA ALA A 70 -7.93 -8.46 0.99
C ALA A 70 -7.19 -9.13 -0.18
N ALA A 71 -7.77 -9.10 -1.39
CA ALA A 71 -7.11 -9.61 -2.59
C ALA A 71 -5.82 -8.84 -2.91
N ILE A 72 -5.83 -7.51 -2.79
CA ILE A 72 -4.61 -6.69 -2.95
C ILE A 72 -3.53 -7.10 -1.93
N ALA A 73 -3.91 -7.28 -0.67
CA ALA A 73 -2.99 -7.70 0.37
C ALA A 73 -2.47 -9.14 0.17
N SER A 74 -3.32 -10.04 -0.36
CA SER A 74 -2.98 -11.43 -0.65
C SER A 74 -1.94 -11.52 -1.79
N VAL A 75 -2.09 -10.73 -2.87
CA VAL A 75 -1.09 -10.67 -3.95
C VAL A 75 0.30 -10.26 -3.41
N HIS A 76 0.35 -9.36 -2.42
CA HIS A 76 1.62 -9.07 -1.74
C HIS A 76 2.12 -10.23 -0.85
N ALA A 77 1.22 -10.95 -0.18
CA ALA A 77 1.53 -12.07 0.71
C ALA A 77 2.08 -13.31 -0.01
N GLU A 78 1.60 -13.56 -1.22
CA GLU A 78 1.99 -14.69 -2.06
C GLU A 78 3.37 -14.52 -2.69
N ALA A 79 3.75 -13.28 -3.02
CA ALA A 79 5.03 -13.01 -3.68
C ALA A 79 6.23 -13.20 -2.72
N ALA A 80 7.31 -13.80 -3.25
CA ALA A 80 8.56 -14.01 -2.51
C ALA A 80 9.27 -12.69 -2.14
N GLY A 81 9.05 -11.64 -2.93
CA GLY A 81 9.58 -10.31 -2.73
C GLY A 81 8.83 -9.25 -3.53
N THR A 82 9.30 -8.02 -3.45
CA THR A 82 8.69 -6.87 -4.15
C THR A 82 8.83 -6.98 -5.67
N ALA A 83 9.95 -7.51 -6.14
CA ALA A 83 10.21 -7.69 -7.56
C ALA A 83 9.31 -8.76 -8.20
N GLU A 84 8.93 -9.77 -7.41
CA GLU A 84 8.06 -10.88 -7.80
C GLU A 84 6.56 -10.59 -7.54
N THR A 85 6.24 -9.42 -7.02
CA THR A 85 4.83 -9.01 -6.80
C THR A 85 4.16 -8.76 -8.15
N ASP A 86 2.97 -9.33 -8.37
CA ASP A 86 2.20 -9.07 -9.59
C ASP A 86 1.57 -7.67 -9.55
N TRP A 87 2.37 -6.67 -9.93
CA TRP A 87 1.94 -5.28 -9.99
C TRP A 87 0.87 -5.02 -11.05
N VAL A 88 0.76 -5.86 -12.09
CA VAL A 88 -0.33 -5.78 -13.07
C VAL A 88 -1.65 -6.09 -12.38
N GLN A 89 -1.69 -7.18 -11.61
CA GLN A 89 -2.86 -7.57 -10.83
C GLN A 89 -3.21 -6.55 -9.74
N ILE A 90 -2.21 -6.03 -9.01
CA ILE A 90 -2.42 -4.97 -8.00
C ILE A 90 -3.13 -3.75 -8.61
N VAL A 91 -2.64 -3.25 -9.74
CA VAL A 91 -3.24 -2.09 -10.42
C VAL A 91 -4.67 -2.42 -10.89
N ALA A 92 -4.89 -3.60 -11.46
CA ALA A 92 -6.22 -4.03 -11.90
C ALA A 92 -7.23 -4.16 -10.74
N LEU A 93 -6.79 -4.64 -9.57
CA LEU A 93 -7.63 -4.70 -8.38
C LEU A 93 -7.97 -3.31 -7.85
N TYR A 94 -7.01 -2.37 -7.89
CA TYR A 94 -7.29 -0.97 -7.57
C TYR A 94 -8.22 -0.29 -8.59
N ASP A 95 -8.13 -0.63 -9.89
CA ASP A 95 -9.09 -0.16 -10.90
C ASP A 95 -10.53 -0.57 -10.57
N VAL A 96 -10.72 -1.81 -10.09
CA VAL A 96 -12.03 -2.30 -9.65
C VAL A 96 -12.45 -1.63 -8.34
N LEU A 97 -11.55 -1.56 -7.35
CA LEU A 97 -11.83 -0.93 -6.06
C LEU A 97 -12.23 0.54 -6.22
N GLY A 98 -11.57 1.29 -7.10
CA GLY A 98 -11.91 2.68 -7.39
C GLY A 98 -13.29 2.89 -8.01
N ARG A 99 -13.90 1.85 -8.61
CA ARG A 99 -15.29 1.88 -9.09
C ARG A 99 -16.30 1.53 -7.99
N VAL A 100 -15.91 0.66 -7.06
CA VAL A 100 -16.76 0.16 -5.97
C VAL A 100 -16.79 1.14 -4.79
N ASP A 101 -15.64 1.69 -4.44
CA ASP A 101 -15.43 2.62 -3.31
C ASP A 101 -14.50 3.77 -3.73
N PRO A 102 -15.01 4.76 -4.51
CA PRO A 102 -14.19 5.83 -5.03
C PRO A 102 -13.66 6.73 -3.91
N SER A 103 -12.33 6.84 -3.79
CA SER A 103 -11.70 7.80 -2.88
C SER A 103 -10.34 8.28 -3.39
N PRO A 104 -9.89 9.49 -3.01
CA PRO A 104 -8.55 9.98 -3.34
C PRO A 104 -7.43 9.06 -2.83
N VAL A 105 -7.65 8.37 -1.71
CA VAL A 105 -6.69 7.41 -1.14
C VAL A 105 -6.58 6.16 -2.00
N VAL A 106 -7.70 5.63 -2.50
CA VAL A 106 -7.69 4.49 -3.44
C VAL A 106 -6.99 4.88 -4.74
N ALA A 107 -7.27 6.07 -5.28
CA ALA A 107 -6.60 6.58 -6.47
C ALA A 107 -5.08 6.78 -6.27
N LEU A 108 -4.68 7.28 -5.11
CA LEU A 108 -3.26 7.43 -4.74
C LEU A 108 -2.55 6.08 -4.67
N ASN A 109 -3.17 5.08 -4.01
CA ASN A 109 -2.58 3.74 -3.89
C ASN A 109 -2.43 3.07 -5.26
N ARG A 110 -3.41 3.26 -6.16
CA ARG A 110 -3.32 2.84 -7.56
C ARG A 110 -2.13 3.48 -8.26
N ALA A 111 -1.95 4.79 -8.12
CA ALA A 111 -0.85 5.54 -8.72
C ALA A 111 0.52 5.06 -8.21
N ALA A 112 0.62 4.74 -6.92
CA ALA A 112 1.81 4.09 -6.37
C ALA A 112 2.07 2.72 -7.02
N GLY A 113 1.03 1.89 -7.20
CA GLY A 113 1.13 0.62 -7.93
C GLY A 113 1.61 0.78 -9.37
N ILE A 114 1.16 1.81 -10.08
CA ILE A 114 1.66 2.16 -11.43
C ILE A 114 3.15 2.50 -11.38
N GLY A 115 3.58 3.25 -10.37
CA GLY A 115 5.01 3.57 -10.19
C GLY A 115 5.89 2.32 -10.01
N MET A 116 5.36 1.28 -9.38
CA MET A 116 6.06 0.01 -9.20
C MET A 116 6.04 -0.85 -10.48
N ARG A 117 4.94 -0.82 -11.25
CA ARG A 117 4.77 -1.57 -12.49
C ARG A 117 5.55 -0.97 -13.66
N ASP A 118 5.41 0.35 -13.86
CA ASP A 118 5.82 1.08 -15.06
C ASP A 118 7.02 2.02 -14.79
N GLY A 119 7.48 2.07 -13.53
CA GLY A 119 8.60 2.88 -13.09
C GLY A 119 8.21 4.24 -12.48
N PRO A 120 9.17 4.89 -11.80
CA PRO A 120 8.88 6.04 -10.94
C PRO A 120 8.37 7.27 -11.69
N GLN A 121 8.71 7.42 -12.98
CA GLN A 121 8.20 8.52 -13.81
C GLN A 121 6.69 8.40 -14.03
N ALA A 122 6.19 7.20 -14.36
CA ALA A 122 4.77 6.96 -14.55
C ALA A 122 4.00 7.12 -13.23
N GLY A 123 4.54 6.58 -12.14
CA GLY A 123 3.97 6.75 -10.80
C GLY A 123 3.90 8.22 -10.37
N LEU A 124 4.95 9.00 -10.58
CA LEU A 124 4.97 10.42 -10.24
C LEU A 124 3.88 11.20 -10.99
N ALA A 125 3.74 10.98 -12.31
CA ALA A 125 2.74 11.66 -13.12
C ALA A 125 1.30 11.36 -12.63
N GLU A 126 1.00 10.10 -12.32
CA GLU A 126 -0.31 9.70 -11.79
C GLU A 126 -0.55 10.28 -10.40
N ILE A 127 0.44 10.25 -9.50
CA ILE A 127 0.32 10.83 -8.15
C ILE A 127 0.01 12.32 -8.25
N GLU A 128 0.72 13.05 -9.12
CA GLU A 128 0.50 14.49 -9.31
C GLU A 128 -0.89 14.78 -9.89
N ALA A 129 -1.36 13.97 -10.84
CA ALA A 129 -2.70 14.08 -11.39
C ALA A 129 -3.79 13.83 -10.34
N VAL A 130 -3.62 12.83 -9.47
CA VAL A 130 -4.55 12.55 -8.37
C VAL A 130 -4.54 13.69 -7.35
N MET A 131 -3.36 14.20 -6.97
CA MET A 131 -3.26 15.32 -6.04
C MET A 131 -3.91 16.60 -6.58
N ALA A 132 -3.80 16.86 -7.89
CA ALA A 132 -4.42 18.02 -8.54
C ALA A 132 -5.95 18.03 -8.49
N GLN A 133 -6.60 16.87 -8.29
CA GLN A 133 -8.05 16.76 -8.11
C GLN A 133 -8.53 17.17 -6.71
N GLY A 134 -7.60 17.37 -5.77
CA GLY A 134 -7.89 17.78 -4.40
C GLY A 134 -8.13 16.61 -3.43
N GLY A 135 -8.34 16.94 -2.15
CA GLY A 135 -8.62 15.96 -1.09
C GLY A 135 -7.38 15.28 -0.48
N LEU A 136 -6.18 15.54 -1.00
CA LEU A 136 -4.91 14.96 -0.50
C LEU A 136 -3.92 16.01 0.07
N ASP A 137 -4.25 17.29 0.06
CA ASP A 137 -3.33 18.37 0.47
C ASP A 137 -2.83 18.25 1.92
N GLY A 138 -3.71 17.76 2.80
CA GLY A 138 -3.43 17.48 4.21
C GLY A 138 -2.99 16.03 4.48
N TYR A 139 -2.89 15.19 3.45
CA TYR A 139 -2.58 13.78 3.60
C TYR A 139 -1.08 13.54 3.43
N HIS A 140 -0.39 13.34 4.55
CA HIS A 140 1.07 13.20 4.58
C HIS A 140 1.60 12.07 3.66
N LEU A 141 0.87 10.95 3.51
CA LEU A 141 1.28 9.84 2.65
C LEU A 141 1.25 10.18 1.15
N ALA A 142 0.39 11.12 0.70
CA ALA A 142 0.44 11.60 -0.69
C ALA A 142 1.76 12.32 -0.97
N HIS A 143 2.17 13.21 -0.05
CA HIS A 143 3.44 13.94 -0.16
C HIS A 143 4.65 13.01 -0.02
N ALA A 144 4.57 11.99 0.85
CA ALA A 144 5.63 11.00 0.99
C ALA A 144 5.77 10.11 -0.25
N ALA A 145 4.66 9.66 -0.86
CA ALA A 145 4.67 8.88 -2.09
C ALA A 145 5.24 9.69 -3.27
N ARG A 146 4.83 10.96 -3.42
CA ARG A 146 5.40 11.88 -4.42
C ARG A 146 6.91 12.05 -4.23
N ALA A 147 7.34 12.28 -2.99
CA ALA A 147 8.75 12.43 -2.65
C ALA A 147 9.57 11.17 -2.95
N ASP A 148 9.01 9.98 -2.70
CA ASP A 148 9.69 8.71 -2.99
C ASP A 148 9.92 8.52 -4.50
N MET A 149 8.92 8.80 -5.33
CA MET A 149 9.09 8.74 -6.79
C MET A 149 10.11 9.76 -7.30
N GLN A 150 10.06 11.00 -6.79
CA GLN A 150 11.06 12.04 -7.11
C GLN A 150 12.47 11.62 -6.71
N ARG A 151 12.64 11.02 -5.52
CA ARG A 151 13.92 10.50 -5.04
C ARG A 151 14.44 9.40 -5.96
N ARG A 152 13.60 8.43 -6.34
CA ARG A 152 13.95 7.35 -7.28
C ARG A 152 14.36 7.86 -8.66
N LEU A 153 13.87 9.04 -9.06
CA LEU A 153 14.25 9.74 -10.29
C LEU A 153 15.48 10.65 -10.16
N GLY A 154 16.07 10.78 -8.95
CA GLY A 154 17.18 11.70 -8.71
C GLY A 154 16.77 13.18 -8.66
N LEU A 155 15.48 13.49 -8.54
CA LEU A 155 14.95 14.86 -8.43
C LEU A 155 15.07 15.38 -6.98
N THR A 156 16.31 15.51 -6.50
CA THR A 156 16.65 15.70 -5.08
C THR A 156 15.92 16.88 -4.43
N GLU A 157 15.92 18.06 -5.05
CA GLU A 157 15.29 19.26 -4.45
C GLU A 157 13.75 19.18 -4.42
N ALA A 158 13.15 18.54 -5.43
CA ALA A 158 11.72 18.26 -5.44
C ALA A 158 11.35 17.28 -4.32
N ALA A 159 12.09 16.17 -4.22
CA ALA A 159 11.91 15.17 -3.16
C ALA A 159 12.07 15.79 -1.77
N ARG A 160 13.09 16.63 -1.57
CA ARG A 160 13.34 17.36 -0.32
C ARG A 160 12.13 18.22 0.08
N THR A 161 11.54 18.93 -0.89
CA THR A 161 10.36 19.76 -0.67
C THR A 161 9.14 18.92 -0.27
N SER A 162 8.87 17.85 -1.01
CA SER A 162 7.73 16.96 -0.74
C SER A 162 7.88 16.20 0.59
N TYR A 163 9.07 15.72 0.94
CA TYR A 163 9.31 15.11 2.25
C TYR A 163 9.11 16.10 3.41
N ARG A 164 9.60 17.34 3.30
CA ARG A 164 9.35 18.38 4.33
C ARG A 164 7.86 18.64 4.51
N ARG A 165 7.09 18.67 3.42
CA ARG A 165 5.63 18.80 3.49
C ARG A 165 4.99 17.59 4.19
N ALA A 166 5.41 16.37 3.87
CA ALA A 166 4.94 15.16 4.53
C ALA A 166 5.24 15.18 6.04
N ILE A 167 6.47 15.54 6.43
CA ILE A 167 6.90 15.67 7.83
C ILE A 167 6.02 16.67 8.60
N GLY A 168 5.72 17.83 8.00
CA GLY A 168 4.87 18.85 8.61
C GLY A 168 3.42 18.40 8.85
N LEU A 169 2.94 17.39 8.12
CA LEU A 169 1.59 16.84 8.23
C LEU A 169 1.51 15.54 9.06
N THR A 170 2.66 14.94 9.38
CA THR A 170 2.73 13.63 10.05
C THR A 170 2.54 13.78 11.55
N ARG A 171 1.64 12.97 12.14
CA ARG A 171 1.34 12.98 13.58
C ARG A 171 2.01 11.83 14.34
N GLN A 172 2.19 10.68 13.70
CA GLN A 172 2.76 9.50 14.36
C GLN A 172 4.29 9.62 14.42
N PRO A 173 4.93 9.47 15.60
CA PRO A 173 6.37 9.60 15.72
C PRO A 173 7.17 8.61 14.86
N ALA A 174 6.70 7.37 14.73
CA ALA A 174 7.38 6.35 13.92
C ALA A 174 7.33 6.67 12.42
N GLU A 175 6.19 7.13 11.91
CA GLU A 175 6.06 7.61 10.52
C GLU A 175 6.94 8.85 10.28
N ARG A 176 6.97 9.77 11.25
CA ARG A 176 7.79 10.98 11.14
C ARG A 176 9.27 10.64 11.05
N ARG A 177 9.79 9.79 11.95
CA ARG A 177 11.19 9.34 11.92
C ARG A 177 11.53 8.62 10.62
N PHE A 178 10.61 7.80 10.11
CA PHE A 178 10.79 7.13 8.81
C PHE A 178 10.97 8.16 7.67
N ILE A 179 10.10 9.18 7.60
CA ILE A 179 10.17 10.21 6.55
C ILE A 179 11.41 11.08 6.73
N GLU A 180 11.77 11.45 7.96
CA GLU A 180 13.02 12.17 8.27
C GLU A 180 14.26 11.37 7.85
N GLY A 181 14.26 10.05 8.07
CA GLY A 181 15.30 9.14 7.61
C GLY A 181 15.44 9.13 6.09
N ARG A 182 14.32 9.05 5.36
CA ARG A 182 14.33 9.14 3.87
C ARG A 182 14.84 10.50 3.38
N LEU A 183 14.47 11.59 4.06
CA LEU A 183 14.98 12.94 3.77
C LEU A 183 16.49 13.06 4.01
N GLY A 184 17.04 12.38 5.02
CA GLY A 184 18.48 12.36 5.31
C GLY A 184 19.31 11.55 4.31
N GLN A 185 18.68 10.73 3.47
CA GLN A 185 19.32 9.95 2.41
C GLN A 185 19.46 10.73 1.08
N LEU A 186 18.93 11.96 1.01
CA LEU A 186 18.98 12.86 -0.15
C LEU A 186 20.21 13.79 -0.12
#